data_AF-A0A6G2DX44-F1
#
_entry.id   AF-A0A6G2DX44-F1
#
_cell.length_a   1.000
_cell.length_b   1.000
_cell.length_c   1.000
_cell.angle_alpha   90.00
_cell.angle_beta   90.00
_cell.angle_gamma   90.00
#
_symmetry.space_group_name_H-M   'P 1'
#
loop_
_entity.id
_entity.type
_entity.pdbx_description
1 polymer ?
#
loop_
_entity_poly.entity_id
_entity_poly.type
_entity_poly.pdbx_seq_one_letter_code
_entity_poly.pdbx_strand_id
1 'polypeptide(L)' 'MILAKASDKEFEKFPSPEAGTTQAVCCGVWDLGMQESTFNNETKLRHKIVVAWELNQLIDSPESEYHGQPYMLSKTYTLS' A
#
# COMPACT_ATOMS: atom_id res chain seq x y z
N MET A 1 1.12 -1.00 6.20
CA MET A 1 -0.07 -0.81 5.31
C MET A 1 -1.33 -0.83 6.16
N ILE A 2 -1.94 0.33 6.41
CA ILE A 2 -3.26 0.38 7.05
C ILE A 2 -4.32 0.10 5.97
N LEU A 3 -4.78 -1.15 5.88
CA LEU A 3 -5.97 -1.51 5.12
C LEU A 3 -7.21 -1.28 6.00
N ALA A 4 -7.58 -0.02 6.17
CA ALA A 4 -8.82 0.33 6.86
C ALA A 4 -9.86 0.77 5.82
N LYS A 5 -10.85 -0.09 5.56
CA LYS A 5 -12.11 0.32 4.90
C LYS A 5 -12.99 0.94 5.99
N ALA A 6 -12.69 2.17 6.37
CA ALA A 6 -13.55 2.99 7.22
C ALA A 6 -13.94 4.22 6.39
N SER A 7 -15.22 4.34 6.03
CA SER A 7 -15.76 5.49 5.30
C SER A 7 -15.79 6.76 6.15
N ASP A 8 -15.72 6.61 7.49
CA ASP A 8 -16.01 7.68 8.45
C ASP A 8 -14.78 8.05 9.30
N LYS A 9 -13.58 7.56 8.95
CA LYS A 9 -12.32 7.96 9.60
C LYS A 9 -11.50 8.83 8.65
N GLU A 10 -11.16 10.03 9.10
CA GLU A 10 -10.11 10.81 8.46
C GLU A 10 -8.77 10.17 8.79
N PHE A 11 -8.10 9.65 7.76
CA PHE A 11 -6.72 9.20 7.88
C PHE A 11 -5.79 10.40 7.78
N GLU A 12 -4.74 10.40 8.60
CA GLU A 12 -3.68 11.39 8.49
C GLU A 12 -3.09 11.33 7.07
N LYS A 13 -3.17 12.45 6.34
CA LYS A 13 -2.67 12.55 4.98
C LYS A 13 -1.22 13.02 5.03
N PHE A 14 -0.29 12.12 4.76
CA PHE A 14 1.10 12.49 4.54
C PHE A 14 1.29 13.16 3.18
N PRO A 15 2.26 14.09 3.03
CA PRO A 15 2.69 14.51 1.71
C PRO A 15 3.15 13.28 0.92
N SER A 16 2.83 13.24 -0.37
CA SER A 16 3.32 12.18 -1.24
C SER A 16 4.84 12.23 -1.36
N PRO A 17 5.52 11.09 -1.51
CA PRO A 17 6.94 11.06 -1.84
C PRO A 17 7.21 11.78 -3.17
N GLU A 18 8.45 12.23 -3.38
CA GLU A 18 8.86 12.88 -4.62
C GLU A 18 8.64 11.92 -5.81
N ALA A 19 8.09 12.44 -6.90
CA ALA A 19 7.86 11.65 -8.10
C ALA A 19 9.19 11.30 -8.79
N GLY A 20 9.33 10.05 -9.22
CA GLY A 20 10.51 9.61 -9.98
C GLY A 20 10.89 8.16 -9.69
N THR A 21 12.11 7.80 -10.11
CA THR A 21 12.71 6.52 -9.72
C THR A 21 13.43 6.71 -8.40
N THR A 22 13.10 5.88 -7.41
CA THR A 22 13.74 5.91 -6.10
C THR A 22 14.24 4.52 -5.71
N GLN A 23 15.20 4.48 -4.79
CA GLN A 23 15.65 3.23 -4.20
C GLN A 23 14.59 2.74 -3.21
N ALA A 24 14.28 1.46 -3.30
CA ALA A 24 13.29 0.82 -2.45
C ALA A 24 13.75 -0.58 -2.05
N VAL A 25 13.39 -1.00 -0.84
CA VAL A 25 13.67 -2.35 -0.32
C VAL A 25 12.34 -3.07 -0.13
N CYS A 26 12.22 -4.29 -0.66
CA CYS A 26 11.07 -5.14 -0.37
C CYS A 26 11.06 -5.49 1.12
N CYS A 27 10.07 -5.01 1.85
CA CYS A 27 9.97 -5.18 3.31
C CYS A 27 8.81 -6.10 3.71
N GLY A 28 7.95 -6.50 2.76
CA GLY A 28 6.84 -7.38 3.06
C GLY A 28 6.23 -8.04 1.83
N VAL A 29 5.89 -9.31 1.99
CA VAL A 29 5.09 -10.08 1.04
C VAL A 29 3.99 -10.79 1.82
N TRP A 30 2.74 -10.51 1.47
CA TRP A 30 1.58 -11.18 2.07
C TRP A 30 0.81 -11.92 0.99
N ASP A 31 0.56 -13.20 1.25
CA ASP A 31 -0.35 -13.99 0.46
C ASP A 31 -1.77 -13.79 0.99
N LEU A 32 -2.69 -13.31 0.14
CA LEU A 32 -4.11 -13.15 0.48
C LEU A 32 -4.95 -14.35 0.04
N GLY A 33 -4.36 -15.36 -0.58
CA GLY A 33 -5.03 -16.52 -1.13
C GLY A 33 -5.96 -16.18 -2.29
N MET A 34 -6.95 -17.06 -2.52
CA MET A 34 -7.97 -16.86 -3.54
C MET A 34 -8.99 -15.82 -3.07
N GLN A 35 -9.09 -14.72 -3.81
CA GLN A 35 -9.98 -13.61 -3.54
C GLN A 35 -11.03 -13.51 -4.64
N GLU A 36 -12.29 -13.39 -4.23
CA GLU A 36 -13.41 -13.16 -5.14
C GLU A 36 -13.57 -11.65 -5.41
N SER A 37 -13.80 -11.28 -6.67
CA SER A 37 -14.15 -9.91 -7.03
C SER A 37 -15.14 -9.88 -8.18
N THR A 38 -16.17 -9.06 -8.06
CA THR A 38 -17.17 -8.81 -9.10
C THR A 38 -16.93 -7.45 -9.74
N PHE A 39 -16.74 -7.42 -11.05
CA PHE A 39 -16.62 -6.19 -11.84
C PHE A 39 -17.36 -6.36 -13.16
N ASN A 40 -18.15 -5.37 -13.58
CA ASN A 40 -19.00 -5.44 -14.77
C ASN A 40 -19.84 -6.73 -14.87
N ASN A 41 -20.48 -7.13 -13.76
CA ASN A 41 -21.27 -8.37 -13.63
C ASN A 41 -20.50 -9.68 -13.87
N GLU A 42 -19.18 -9.64 -14.02
CA GLU A 42 -18.33 -10.84 -14.04
C GLU A 42 -17.71 -11.06 -12.66
N THR A 43 -17.98 -12.21 -12.06
CA THR A 43 -17.30 -12.67 -10.84
C THR A 43 -16.06 -13.48 -11.21
N LYS A 44 -14.91 -13.07 -10.68
CA LYS A 44 -13.63 -13.76 -10.88
C LYS A 44 -13.04 -14.15 -9.54
N LEU A 45 -12.65 -15.42 -9.42
CA LEU A 45 -11.80 -15.91 -8.34
C LEU A 45 -10.34 -15.83 -8.79
N ARG A 46 -9.50 -15.12 -8.04
CA ARG A 46 -8.09 -14.87 -8.37
C ARG A 46 -7.21 -14.94 -7.13
N HIS A 47 -6.04 -15.57 -7.26
CA HIS A 47 -5.00 -15.49 -6.24
C HIS A 47 -4.45 -14.06 -6.19
N LYS A 48 -4.39 -13.45 -5.00
CA LYS A 48 -3.84 -12.12 -4.79
C LYS A 48 -2.66 -12.18 -3.82
N ILE A 49 -1.60 -11.48 -4.15
CA ILE A 49 -0.49 -11.20 -3.23
C ILE A 49 -0.32 -9.70 -3.07
N VAL A 50 0.12 -9.26 -1.91
CA VAL A 50 0.54 -7.88 -1.67
C VAL A 50 2.05 -7.88 -1.52
N VAL A 51 2.71 -6.99 -2.25
CA VAL A 51 4.12 -6.69 -2.03
C VAL A 51 4.21 -5.27 -1.51
N ALA A 52 5.00 -5.06 -0.46
CA ALA A 52 5.32 -3.75 0.07
C ALA A 52 6.82 -3.46 0.01
N TRP A 53 7.11 -2.18 -0.14
CA TRP A 53 8.43 -1.63 -0.20
C TRP A 53 8.55 -0.43 0.72
N GLU A 54 9.71 -0.29 1.33
CA GLU A 54 10.13 0.94 1.98
C GLU A 54 11.04 1.74 1.07
N LEU A 55 10.82 3.05 1.01
CA LEU A 55 11.65 3.98 0.26
C LEU A 55 12.77 4.51 1.16
N ASN A 56 13.86 4.98 0.56
CA ASN A 56 14.87 5.73 1.29
C ASN A 56 14.44 7.15 1.70
N GLN A 57 13.31 7.63 1.19
CA GLN A 57 12.71 8.92 1.55
C GLN A 57 11.97 8.80 2.89
N LEU A 58 12.11 9.83 3.73
CA LEU A 58 11.46 9.90 5.03
C LEU A 58 10.23 10.81 4.97
N ILE A 59 9.22 10.47 5.77
CA ILE A 59 7.99 11.25 5.89
C ILE A 59 8.29 12.58 6.58
N ASP A 60 8.07 13.69 5.87
CA ASP A 60 8.18 15.05 6.41
C ASP A 60 6.81 15.58 6.85
N SER A 61 6.34 15.09 7.99
CA SER A 61 5.11 15.59 8.64
C SER A 61 5.35 15.77 10.14
N PRO A 62 5.84 16.93 10.62
CA PRO A 62 6.26 17.13 12.02
C PRO A 62 5.19 16.85 13.08
N GLU A 63 3.91 16.98 12.71
CA GLU A 63 2.76 16.73 13.60
C GLU A 63 2.38 15.24 13.68
N SER A 64 3.02 14.38 12.89
CA SER A 64 2.71 12.95 12.80
C SER A 64 3.62 12.10 13.67
N GLU A 65 3.07 11.00 14.22
CA GLU A 65 3.86 9.92 14.82
C GLU A 65 4.80 9.22 13.82
N TYR A 66 4.53 9.34 12.52
CA TYR A 66 5.33 8.73 11.45
C TYR A 66 6.43 9.66 10.92
N HIS A 67 6.59 10.87 11.47
CA HIS A 67 7.67 11.79 11.08
C HIS A 67 9.04 11.10 11.18
N GLY A 68 9.85 11.24 10.14
CA GLY A 68 11.19 10.63 10.10
C GLY A 68 11.21 9.13 9.86
N GLN A 69 10.07 8.47 9.69
CA GLN A 69 9.99 7.07 9.24
C GLN A 69 10.05 6.99 7.71
N PRO A 70 10.56 5.89 7.13
CA PRO A 70 10.55 5.70 5.69
C PRO A 70 9.13 5.57 5.15
N TYR A 71 8.89 6.10 3.94
CA TYR A 71 7.64 5.84 3.23
C TYR A 71 7.48 4.35 2.94
N MET A 72 6.30 3.80 3.21
CA MET A 72 5.94 2.43 2.83
C MET A 72 4.91 2.46 1.69
N LEU A 73 5.30 1.94 0.54
CA LEU A 73 4.41 1.71 -0.60
C LEU A 73 4.00 0.24 -0.65
N SER A 74 2.79 -0.04 -1.12
CA SER A 74 2.36 -1.42 -1.36
C SER A 74 1.51 -1.50 -2.61
N LYS A 75 1.57 -2.66 -3.28
CA LYS A 75 0.75 -2.95 -4.44
C LYS A 75 0.27 -4.39 -4.39
N THR A 76 -1.00 -4.57 -4.73
CA THR A 76 -1.60 -5.89 -4.91
C THR A 76 -1.35 -6.36 -6.33
N TYR A 77 -0.84 -7.59 -6.45
CA TYR A 77 -0.64 -8.27 -7.72
C TYR A 77 -1.58 -9.46 -7.84
N THR A 78 -2.02 -9.69 -9.06
CA THR A 78 -2.64 -10.93 -9.50
C THR A 78 -1.69 -11.61 -10.48
N LEU A 79 -1.69 -12.94 -10.50
CA LEU A 79 -1.01 -13.69 -11.54
C LEU A 79 -1.86 -13.60 -12.83
N SER A 80 -1.68 -12.54 -13.61
CA SER A 80 -2.35 -12.33 -14.91
C SER A 80 -1.66 -11.26 -15.73
#